data_AF-A0A1W6MP38-F1
#
_entry.id   AF-A0A1W6MP38-F1
#
_cell.length_a   1.000
_cell.length_b   1.000
_cell.length_c   1.000
_cell.angle_alpha   90.00
_cell.angle_beta   90.00
_cell.angle_gamma   90.00
#
_symmetry.space_group_name_H-M   'P 1'
#
loop_
_entity.id
_entity.type
_entity.pdbx_description
1 polymer ?
#
loop_
_entity_poly.entity_id
_entity_poly.type
_entity_poly.pdbx_seq_one_letter_code
_entity_poly.pdbx_strand_id
1 'polypeptide(L)'
;MDLTTILLLLAIGLLAGVLSGSVGVGGGVIMVPLAVYFLGYSQHQAQGISLAVLAVPVTFVAAYTYHNSGHTLDWRYALIIALSFVVGGYFGSKLAVNINQQLMKKIFGFILIIVAVKMIFFSKAKGVS
;
A
#
# COMPACT_ATOMS: atom_id res chain seq x y z
N MET A 1 -14.96 -18.48 -10.89
CA MET A 1 -15.08 -17.22 -10.11
C MET A 1 -16.44 -16.65 -10.42
N ASP A 2 -17.21 -16.31 -9.40
CA ASP A 2 -18.55 -15.79 -9.61
C ASP A 2 -18.48 -14.31 -10.05
N LEU A 3 -19.51 -13.87 -10.77
CA LEU A 3 -19.60 -12.49 -11.28
C LEU A 3 -19.45 -11.47 -10.13
N THR A 4 -20.06 -11.75 -8.99
CA THR A 4 -19.95 -10.93 -7.77
C THR A 4 -18.50 -10.75 -7.31
N THR A 5 -17.70 -11.82 -7.32
CA THR A 5 -16.28 -11.77 -6.94
C THR A 5 -15.49 -10.89 -7.90
N ILE A 6 -15.75 -10.99 -9.21
CA ILE A 6 -15.09 -10.17 -10.22
C ILE A 6 -15.42 -8.69 -10.01
N LEU A 7 -16.69 -8.36 -9.79
CA LEU A 7 -17.12 -6.98 -9.51
C LEU A 7 -16.48 -6.41 -8.24
N LEU A 8 -16.38 -7.22 -7.17
CA LEU A 8 -15.68 -6.81 -5.95
C LEU A 8 -14.19 -6.57 -6.18
N LEU A 9 -13.50 -7.44 -6.93
CA LEU A 9 -12.08 -7.25 -7.24
C LEU A 9 -11.84 -5.97 -8.06
N LEU A 10 -12.70 -5.68 -9.05
CA LEU A 10 -12.63 -4.45 -9.82
C LEU A 10 -12.85 -3.22 -8.94
N ALA A 11 -13.87 -3.23 -8.08
CA ALA A 11 -14.16 -2.13 -7.16
C ALA A 11 -13.00 -1.89 -6.18
N ILE A 12 -12.45 -2.96 -5.59
CA ILE A 12 -11.30 -2.88 -4.68
C ILE A 12 -10.09 -2.28 -5.41
N GLY A 13 -9.78 -2.75 -6.61
CA GLY A 13 -8.66 -2.26 -7.42
C GLY A 13 -8.81 -0.77 -7.78
N LEU A 14 -10.01 -0.37 -8.22
CA LEU A 14 -10.32 1.03 -8.56
C LEU A 14 -10.20 1.95 -7.35
N LEU A 15 -10.85 1.59 -6.23
CA LEU A 15 -10.80 2.38 -5.01
C LEU A 15 -9.37 2.50 -4.47
N ALA A 16 -8.64 1.38 -4.42
CA ALA A 16 -7.25 1.38 -3.99
C ALA A 16 -6.36 2.20 -4.92
N GLY A 17 -6.56 2.13 -6.24
CA GLY A 17 -5.80 2.91 -7.22
C GLY A 17 -6.04 4.42 -7.12
N VAL A 18 -7.31 4.84 -7.05
CA VAL A 18 -7.69 6.27 -6.91
C VAL A 18 -7.13 6.84 -5.61
N LEU A 19 -7.26 6.13 -4.50
CA LEU A 19 -6.76 6.58 -3.20
C LEU A 19 -5.23 6.57 -3.14
N SER A 20 -4.59 5.53 -3.70
CA SER A 20 -3.13 5.45 -3.78
C SER A 20 -2.53 6.57 -4.63
N GLY A 21 -3.17 6.91 -5.77
CA GLY A 21 -2.72 7.99 -6.64
C GLY A 21 -2.94 9.38 -6.06
N SER A 22 -4.05 9.60 -5.34
CA SER A 22 -4.40 10.91 -4.75
C SER A 22 -3.67 11.19 -3.43
N VAL A 23 -3.51 10.20 -2.56
CA VAL A 23 -2.89 10.38 -1.23
C VAL A 23 -1.40 9.97 -1.23
N GLY A 24 -0.96 9.18 -2.21
CA GLY A 24 0.42 8.65 -2.26
C GLY A 24 0.70 7.52 -1.26
N VAL A 25 -0.29 7.15 -0.42
CA VAL A 25 -0.22 6.00 0.48
C VAL A 25 -0.51 4.76 -0.37
N GLY A 26 0.53 3.96 -0.67
CA GLY A 26 0.41 2.74 -1.47
C GLY A 26 -0.87 1.96 -1.12
N GLY A 27 -1.72 1.70 -2.11
CA GLY A 27 -3.14 1.33 -1.96
C GLY A 27 -3.47 0.12 -1.07
N GLY A 28 -2.47 -0.56 -0.52
CA GLY A 28 -2.59 -1.69 0.39
C GLY A 28 -3.26 -1.37 1.72
N VAL A 29 -3.19 -0.11 2.17
CA VAL A 29 -3.97 0.35 3.34
C VAL A 29 -5.48 0.14 3.16
N ILE A 30 -5.95 0.26 1.93
CA ILE A 30 -7.35 0.05 1.55
C ILE A 30 -7.58 -1.38 1.06
N MET A 31 -6.69 -1.90 0.22
CA MET A 31 -6.84 -3.22 -0.40
C MET A 31 -6.84 -4.36 0.62
N VAL A 32 -5.99 -4.30 1.66
CA VAL A 32 -5.86 -5.37 2.66
C VAL A 32 -7.15 -5.53 3.49
N PRO A 33 -7.72 -4.47 4.11
CA PRO A 33 -9.00 -4.59 4.80
C PRO A 33 -10.13 -5.06 3.89
N LEU A 34 -10.23 -4.51 2.67
CA LEU A 34 -11.32 -4.88 1.76
C LEU A 34 -11.25 -6.35 1.35
N ALA A 35 -10.05 -6.87 1.05
CA ALA A 35 -9.87 -8.28 0.74
C ALA A 35 -10.22 -9.20 1.93
N VAL A 36 -9.86 -8.81 3.16
CA VAL A 36 -10.20 -9.60 4.36
C VAL A 36 -11.71 -9.60 4.62
N TYR A 37 -12.35 -8.44 4.57
CA TYR A 37 -13.75 -8.30 5.00
C TYR A 37 -14.77 -8.64 3.91
N PHE A 38 -14.48 -8.36 2.64
CA PHE A 38 -15.42 -8.56 1.53
C PHE A 38 -15.15 -9.82 0.71
N LEU A 39 -13.90 -10.30 0.66
CA LEU A 39 -13.54 -11.52 -0.06
C LEU A 39 -13.26 -12.70 0.87
N GLY A 40 -13.28 -12.49 2.19
CA GLY A 40 -13.02 -13.53 3.19
C GLY A 40 -11.58 -14.05 3.17
N TYR A 41 -10.64 -13.29 2.60
CA TYR A 41 -9.25 -13.69 2.54
C TYR A 41 -8.57 -13.63 3.91
N SER A 42 -7.63 -14.55 4.10
CA SER A 42 -6.74 -14.55 5.24
C SER A 42 -5.87 -13.27 5.24
N GLN A 43 -5.40 -12.83 6.42
CA GLN A 43 -4.57 -11.62 6.51
C GLN A 43 -3.31 -11.73 5.62
N HIS A 44 -2.71 -12.92 5.56
CA HIS A 44 -1.53 -13.20 4.73
C HIS A 44 -1.86 -13.19 3.24
N GLN A 45 -3.01 -13.76 2.84
CA GLN A 45 -3.47 -13.72 1.45
C GLN A 45 -3.74 -12.30 0.97
N ALA A 46 -4.45 -11.51 1.79
CA ALA A 46 -4.75 -10.12 1.48
C ALA A 46 -3.48 -9.27 1.34
N GLN A 47 -2.50 -9.44 2.23
CA GLN A 47 -1.20 -8.77 2.13
C GLN A 47 -0.43 -9.21 0.87
N GLY A 48 -0.38 -10.50 0.57
CA GLY A 48 0.31 -11.02 -0.61
C GLY A 48 -0.26 -10.45 -1.93
N ILE A 49 -1.59 -10.45 -2.07
CA ILE A 49 -2.27 -9.89 -3.26
C ILE A 49 -2.00 -8.39 -3.36
N SER A 50 -2.10 -7.65 -2.25
CA SER A 50 -1.81 -6.22 -2.24
C SER A 50 -0.37 -5.92 -2.65
N LEU A 51 0.62 -6.67 -2.17
CA LEU A 51 2.02 -6.48 -2.54
C LEU A 51 2.24 -6.79 -4.02
N ALA A 52 1.63 -7.86 -4.55
CA ALA A 52 1.73 -8.22 -5.97
C ALA A 52 1.17 -7.12 -6.88
N VAL A 53 0.04 -6.53 -6.52
CA VAL A 53 -0.60 -5.44 -7.28
C VAL A 53 0.24 -4.16 -7.26
N LEU A 54 0.83 -3.83 -6.10
CA LEU A 54 1.56 -2.57 -5.90
C LEU A 54 3.02 -2.60 -6.38
N ALA A 55 3.58 -3.78 -6.63
CA ALA A 55 5.03 -3.95 -6.83
C ALA A 55 5.60 -3.14 -8.00
N VAL A 56 4.91 -3.08 -9.14
CA VAL A 56 5.46 -2.39 -10.33
C VAL A 56 4.40 -1.61 -11.12
N PRO A 57 3.26 -2.17 -11.55
CA PRO A 57 2.45 -1.50 -12.57
C PRO A 57 1.70 -0.27 -12.04
N VAL A 58 1.06 -0.40 -10.88
CA VAL A 58 0.16 0.64 -10.35
C VAL A 58 0.94 1.85 -9.84
N THR A 59 1.97 1.60 -9.05
CA THR A 59 2.74 2.66 -8.38
C THR A 59 3.66 3.39 -9.36
N PHE A 60 4.18 2.71 -10.38
CA PHE A 60 4.99 3.34 -11.44
C PHE A 60 4.15 4.30 -12.29
N VAL A 61 2.96 3.89 -12.74
CA VAL A 61 2.07 4.76 -13.54
C VAL A 61 1.67 6.02 -12.76
N ALA A 62 1.36 5.87 -11.47
CA ALA A 62 1.08 7.02 -10.61
C ALA A 62 2.29 7.96 -10.49
N ALA A 63 3.48 7.42 -10.18
CA ALA A 63 4.71 8.21 -10.06
C ALA A 63 5.08 8.93 -11.37
N TYR A 64 4.92 8.25 -12.51
CA TYR A 64 5.14 8.83 -13.83
C TYR A 64 4.17 9.97 -14.14
N THR A 65 2.91 9.85 -13.72
CA THR A 65 1.91 10.93 -13.88
C THR A 65 2.32 12.18 -13.10
N TYR A 66 2.82 12.04 -11.87
CA TYR A 66 3.37 13.17 -11.10
C TYR A 66 4.59 13.80 -11.79
N HIS A 67 5.50 12.96 -12.30
CA HIS A 67 6.68 13.44 -13.02
C HIS A 67 6.32 14.26 -14.25
N ASN A 68 5.35 13.79 -15.04
CA ASN A 68 4.91 14.49 -16.26
C ASN A 68 4.08 15.75 -15.95
N SER A 69 3.53 15.87 -14.75
CA SER A 69 2.76 17.04 -14.28
C SER A 69 3.64 18.16 -13.71
N GLY A 70 4.93 18.19 -14.04
CA GLY A 70 5.87 19.24 -13.63
C GLY A 70 6.49 19.06 -12.24
N HIS A 71 6.18 17.98 -11.52
CA HIS A 71 6.83 17.68 -10.26
C HIS A 71 8.13 16.89 -10.54
N THR A 72 9.29 17.51 -10.34
CA THR A 72 10.57 16.83 -10.55
C THR A 72 10.77 15.75 -9.48
N LEU A 73 10.55 14.50 -9.87
CA LEU A 73 11.01 13.33 -9.12
C LEU A 73 12.52 13.20 -9.29
N ASP A 74 13.25 13.15 -8.17
CA ASP A 74 14.64 12.70 -8.20
C ASP A 74 14.67 11.16 -8.22
N TRP A 75 14.87 10.62 -9.42
CA TRP A 75 14.92 9.20 -9.69
C TRP A 75 16.06 8.47 -8.97
N ARG A 76 17.11 9.18 -8.52
CA ARG A 76 18.21 8.57 -7.74
C ARG A 76 17.73 8.18 -6.34
N TYR A 77 16.99 9.07 -5.67
CA TYR A 77 16.37 8.73 -4.38
C TYR A 77 15.38 7.57 -4.53
N ALA A 78 14.55 7.61 -5.57
CA ALA A 78 13.59 6.55 -5.85
C ALA A 78 14.28 5.18 -6.01
N LEU A 79 15.40 5.14 -6.75
CA LEU A 79 16.14 3.90 -7.01
C LEU A 79 16.85 3.37 -5.75
N ILE A 80 17.49 4.23 -4.95
CA ILE A 80 18.13 3.82 -3.69
C ILE A 80 17.09 3.28 -2.69
N ILE A 81 15.95 3.97 -2.58
CA ILE A 81 14.85 3.54 -1.72
C ILE A 81 14.27 2.22 -2.24
N ALA A 82 14.07 2.06 -3.55
CA ALA A 82 13.55 0.84 -4.15
C ALA A 82 14.46 -0.37 -3.86
N LEU A 83 15.78 -0.23 -4.03
CA LEU A 83 16.72 -1.30 -3.71
C LEU A 83 16.66 -1.70 -2.23
N SER A 84 16.65 -0.71 -1.34
CA SER A 84 16.53 -0.95 0.10
C SER A 84 15.18 -1.57 0.47
N PHE A 85 14.12 -1.17 -0.23
CA PHE A 85 12.76 -1.68 -0.05
C PHE A 85 12.64 -3.14 -0.45
N VAL A 86 13.33 -3.60 -1.50
CA VAL A 86 13.37 -5.02 -1.87
C VAL A 86 13.97 -5.86 -0.74
N VAL A 87 15.08 -5.41 -0.17
CA VAL A 87 15.75 -6.11 0.94
C VAL A 87 14.85 -6.12 2.18
N GLY A 88 14.33 -4.97 2.59
CA GLY A 88 13.43 -4.86 3.73
C GLY A 88 12.13 -5.65 3.54
N GLY A 89 11.59 -5.66 2.33
CA GLY A 89 10.41 -6.42 1.94
C GLY A 89 10.62 -7.92 2.06
N TYR A 90 11.77 -8.44 1.60
CA TYR A 90 12.11 -9.86 1.70
C TYR A 90 12.22 -10.33 3.16
N PHE A 91 12.98 -9.62 4.00
CA PHE A 91 13.12 -10.00 5.40
C PHE A 91 11.83 -9.76 6.20
N GLY A 92 11.15 -8.64 5.92
CA GLY A 92 9.87 -8.30 6.53
C GLY A 92 8.78 -9.32 6.20
N SER A 93 8.66 -9.75 4.94
CA SER A 93 7.69 -10.77 4.54
C SER A 93 8.00 -12.10 5.21
N LYS A 94 9.28 -12.52 5.26
CA LYS A 94 9.70 -13.75 5.93
C LYS A 94 9.37 -13.76 7.41
N LEU A 95 9.53 -12.64 8.11
CA LEU A 95 9.07 -12.51 9.49
C LEU A 95 7.54 -12.57 9.56
N ALA A 96 6.86 -11.86 8.68
CA ALA A 96 5.41 -11.72 8.68
C ALA A 96 4.68 -13.05 8.49
N VAL A 97 5.08 -13.89 7.54
CA VAL A 97 4.42 -15.19 7.30
C VAL A 97 4.51 -16.16 8.48
N ASN A 98 5.49 -16.00 9.38
CA ASN A 98 5.62 -16.82 10.58
C ASN A 98 4.75 -16.33 11.75
N ILE A 99 4.18 -15.13 11.65
CA ILE A 99 3.29 -14.58 12.67
C ILE A 99 1.86 -15.05 12.40
N ASN A 100 1.13 -15.41 13.45
CA ASN A 100 -0.27 -15.80 13.30
C ASN A 100 -1.13 -14.64 12.75
N GLN A 101 -2.19 -14.96 12.02
CA GLN A 101 -2.96 -13.96 11.30
C GLN A 101 -3.67 -12.95 12.19
N GLN A 102 -4.13 -13.36 13.38
CA GLN A 102 -4.80 -12.47 14.33
C GLN A 102 -3.84 -11.40 14.88
N LEU A 103 -2.62 -11.80 15.23
CA LEU A 103 -1.57 -10.88 15.68
C LEU A 103 -1.13 -9.98 14.54
N MET A 104 -0.95 -10.51 13.33
CA MET A 104 -0.59 -9.70 12.15
C MET A 104 -1.67 -8.64 11.84
N LYS A 105 -2.96 -9.02 11.96
CA LYS A 105 -4.08 -8.09 11.81
C LYS A 105 -4.04 -6.97 12.86
N LYS A 106 -3.75 -7.31 14.13
CA LYS A 106 -3.60 -6.31 15.21
C LYS A 106 -2.41 -5.37 14.97
N ILE A 107 -1.25 -5.92 14.57
CA ILE A 107 -0.05 -5.14 14.23
C ILE A 107 -0.37 -4.15 13.11
N PHE A 108 -0.98 -4.62 12.01
CA PHE A 108 -1.36 -3.77 10.89
C PHE A 108 -2.31 -2.66 11.32
N GLY A 109 -3.36 -2.99 12.07
CA GLY A 109 -4.32 -1.99 12.59
C GLY A 109 -3.66 -0.94 13.49
N PHE A 110 -2.74 -1.35 14.36
CA PHE A 110 -2.02 -0.42 15.24
C PHE A 110 -1.10 0.52 14.45
N ILE A 111 -0.41 0.02 13.42
CA ILE A 111 0.38 0.85 12.50
C ILE A 111 -0.52 1.90 11.83
N LEU A 112 -1.72 1.51 11.37
CA LEU A 112 -2.66 2.46 10.76
C LEU A 112 -3.10 3.56 11.73
N ILE A 113 -3.36 3.21 12.99
CA ILE A 113 -3.70 4.20 14.03
C ILE A 113 -2.53 5.18 14.24
N ILE A 114 -1.29 4.68 14.35
CA ILE A 114 -0.11 5.53 14.51
C ILE A 114 0.02 6.49 13.31
N VAL A 115 -0.11 5.97 12.09
CA VAL A 115 -0.03 6.78 10.87
C VAL A 115 -1.12 7.86 10.88
N ALA A 116 -2.36 7.50 11.19
CA ALA A 116 -3.48 8.43 11.26
C ALA A 116 -3.23 9.54 12.29
N VAL A 117 -2.81 9.18 13.51
CA VAL A 117 -2.50 10.15 14.58
C VAL A 117 -1.36 11.08 14.16
N LYS A 118 -0.28 10.55 13.58
CA LYS A 118 0.86 11.37 13.11
C LYS A 118 0.44 12.33 12.02
N MET A 119 -0.39 11.90 11.08
CA MET A 119 -0.87 12.76 9.99
C MET A 119 -1.78 13.88 10.50
N ILE A 120 -2.68 13.61 11.44
CA ILE A 120 -3.65 14.59 11.95
C ILE A 120 -2.99 15.61 12.88
N PHE A 121 -2.15 15.14 13.82
CA PHE A 121 -1.70 15.97 14.94
C PHE A 121 -0.25 16.46 14.81
N PHE A 122 0.58 15.81 13.99
CA PHE A 122 2.03 16.03 13.96
C PHE A 122 2.58 16.36 12.56
N SER A 123 1.71 16.59 11.57
CA SER A 123 2.14 17.03 10.24
C SER A 123 2.71 18.45 10.31
N LYS A 124 4.04 18.57 10.33
CA LYS A 124 4.74 19.83 10.05
C LYS A 124 5.09 19.84 8.58
N ALA A 125 4.37 20.63 7.79
CA ALA A 125 4.83 20.95 6.45
C ALA A 125 6.18 21.66 6.56
N LYS A 126 7.22 21.14 5.90
CA LYS A 126 8.38 21.98 5.61
C LYS A 126 7.87 23.07 4.67
N GLY A 127 7.78 24.30 5.16
CA GLY A 127 7.55 25.46 4.31
C GLY A 127 8.60 25.42 3.20
N VAL A 128 8.15 25.23 1.97
CA VAL A 128 8.99 25.39 0.80
C VAL A 128 9.16 26.90 0.67
N SER A 129 10.27 27.41 1.20
CA SER A 129 10.75 28.77 0.95
C SER A 129 11.27 28.88 -0.47
#